data_AF-A0A954W079-F1
#
_entry.id   AF-A0A954W079-F1
#
_cell.length_a   1.000
_cell.length_b   1.000
_cell.length_c   1.000
_cell.angle_alpha   90.00
_cell.angle_beta   90.00
_cell.angle_gamma   90.00
#
_symmetry.space_group_name_H-M   'P 1'
#
loop_
_entity.id
_entity.type
_entity.pdbx_description
1 polymer ?
#
loop_
_entity_poly.entity_id
_entity_poly.type
_entity_poly.pdbx_seq_one_letter_code
_entity_poly.pdbx_strand_id
1 'polypeptide(L)'
;MSPLRKTIDGSIYRGDRYFQWRGGDVSRLESLFDAVVALALTLIMVTVEVPDSFADLKSAFQRLPAFGICFAILTMCWYYHYLFHRRYGLEDFPIVILNCVLMFLVVFYVYPLKFLYTFMFARTQVAISADEVVTLMTLYSGGFAAIFACLWAMHLYAFSKRTELELTANEVTLTRMKLWELGWYIAVAAGSIGLVLCGLWAPLSGMVYAIIGPIQFANGWWWGKKLVEPASC
;
A
#
# COMPACT_ATOMS: atom_id res chain seq x y z
N MET A 1 -35.66 -12.49 32.96
CA MET A 1 -35.63 -12.38 31.49
C MET A 1 -35.59 -10.91 31.12
N SER A 2 -34.43 -10.38 30.71
CA SER A 2 -34.35 -9.04 30.09
C SER A 2 -34.35 -9.22 28.57
N PRO A 3 -35.31 -8.65 27.82
CA PRO A 3 -35.47 -8.89 26.39
C PRO A 3 -34.52 -8.06 25.50
N LEU A 4 -33.52 -7.37 26.06
CA LEU A 4 -32.63 -6.46 25.30
C LEU A 4 -31.39 -7.14 24.68
N ARG A 5 -31.49 -8.43 24.33
CA ARG A 5 -30.41 -9.20 23.66
C ARG A 5 -30.77 -9.68 22.24
N LYS A 6 -31.70 -8.97 21.59
CA LYS A 6 -31.99 -8.98 20.15
C LYS A 6 -31.95 -7.49 19.78
N THR A 7 -31.02 -6.92 19.03
CA THR A 7 -30.45 -7.25 17.73
C THR A 7 -29.25 -6.30 17.57
N ILE A 8 -28.08 -6.68 18.09
CA ILE A 8 -26.85 -6.11 17.54
C ILE A 8 -26.37 -7.18 16.59
N ASP A 9 -26.76 -7.02 15.33
CA ASP A 9 -26.25 -7.83 14.25
C ASP A 9 -24.73 -7.66 14.22
N GLY A 10 -24.03 -8.67 14.73
CA GLY A 10 -22.57 -8.72 14.77
C GLY A 10 -21.93 -8.76 13.37
N SER A 11 -22.73 -8.87 12.31
CA SER A 11 -22.28 -8.76 10.92
C SER A 11 -21.93 -7.31 10.52
N ILE A 12 -22.59 -6.31 11.12
CA ILE A 12 -22.47 -4.90 10.72
C ILE A 12 -21.08 -4.32 11.02
N TYR A 13 -20.37 -4.86 12.02
CA TYR A 13 -19.04 -4.36 12.43
C TYR A 13 -17.87 -5.22 11.95
N ARG A 14 -18.12 -6.31 11.21
CA ARG A 14 -17.05 -7.21 10.73
C ARG A 14 -16.81 -7.18 9.22
N GLY A 15 -17.69 -6.58 8.41
CA GLY A 15 -17.54 -6.56 6.95
C GLY A 15 -17.80 -5.18 6.34
N ASP A 16 -17.21 -4.91 5.17
CA ASP A 16 -17.59 -3.74 4.39
C ASP A 16 -19.09 -3.82 4.08
N ARG A 17 -19.84 -2.70 4.12
CA ARG A 17 -21.29 -2.67 3.84
C ARG A 17 -21.68 -3.39 2.52
N TYR A 18 -20.76 -3.47 1.57
CA TYR A 18 -20.96 -4.03 0.24
C TYR A 18 -20.09 -5.26 -0.05
N PHE A 19 -19.40 -5.83 0.95
CA PHE A 19 -18.49 -6.97 0.76
C PHE A 19 -18.58 -7.97 1.91
N GLN A 20 -18.88 -9.23 1.61
CA GLN A 20 -18.86 -10.31 2.57
C GLN A 20 -17.42 -10.81 2.76
N TRP A 21 -16.92 -10.74 3.99
CA TRP A 21 -15.60 -11.27 4.31
C TRP A 21 -15.61 -12.80 4.30
N ARG A 22 -14.71 -13.39 3.52
CA ARG A 22 -14.53 -14.84 3.37
C ARG A 22 -13.34 -15.37 4.16
N GLY A 23 -12.42 -14.50 4.57
CA GLY A 23 -11.30 -14.86 5.43
C GLY A 23 -11.77 -15.29 6.82
N GLY A 24 -11.31 -16.46 7.27
CA GLY A 24 -11.67 -17.07 8.56
C GLY A 24 -10.78 -16.62 9.71
N ASP A 25 -10.08 -17.54 10.35
CA ASP A 25 -9.04 -17.18 11.32
C ASP A 25 -7.81 -16.58 10.61
N VAL A 26 -6.89 -16.01 11.39
CA VAL A 26 -5.62 -15.48 10.84
C VAL A 26 -4.74 -16.65 10.44
N SER A 27 -4.38 -16.72 9.16
CA SER A 27 -3.49 -17.76 8.63
C SER A 27 -2.05 -17.58 9.09
N ARG A 28 -1.24 -18.63 8.97
CA ARG A 28 0.21 -18.54 9.21
C ARG A 28 0.90 -17.62 8.21
N LEU A 29 0.38 -17.53 6.99
CA LEU A 29 0.89 -16.66 5.94
C LEU A 29 0.63 -15.19 6.27
N GLU A 30 -0.60 -14.87 6.71
CA GLU A 30 -0.95 -13.53 7.23
C GLU A 30 -0.07 -13.15 8.41
N SER A 31 0.07 -14.05 9.40
CA SER A 31 0.89 -13.80 10.59
C SER A 31 2.37 -13.54 10.24
N LEU A 32 2.91 -14.24 9.23
CA LEU A 32 4.28 -14.04 8.78
C LEU A 32 4.43 -12.67 8.09
N PHE A 33 3.46 -12.28 7.26
CA PHE A 33 3.45 -10.98 6.62
C PHE A 33 3.38 -9.83 7.65
N ASP A 34 2.52 -9.97 8.66
CA ASP A 34 2.43 -9.02 9.78
C ASP A 34 3.78 -8.85 10.49
N ALA A 35 4.47 -9.96 10.77
CA ALA A 35 5.80 -9.94 11.37
C ALA A 35 6.84 -9.24 10.47
N VAL A 36 6.82 -9.51 9.16
CA VAL A 36 7.71 -8.86 8.19
C VAL A 36 7.48 -7.36 8.13
N VAL A 37 6.22 -6.91 8.09
CA VAL A 37 5.91 -5.48 8.10
C VAL A 37 6.33 -4.83 9.41
N ALA A 38 6.06 -5.46 10.56
CA ALA A 38 6.49 -4.93 11.86
C ALA A 38 8.02 -4.78 11.94
N LEU A 39 8.77 -5.77 11.44
CA LEU A 39 10.22 -5.68 11.32
C LEU A 39 10.64 -4.55 10.36
N ALA A 40 9.99 -4.40 9.21
CA ALA A 40 10.27 -3.31 8.28
C ALA A 40 10.05 -1.93 8.92
N LEU A 41 8.94 -1.73 9.63
CA LEU A 41 8.63 -0.48 10.33
C LEU A 41 9.64 -0.17 11.43
N THR A 42 10.04 -1.17 12.21
CA THR A 42 11.07 -0.99 13.26
C THR A 42 12.44 -0.66 12.66
N LEU A 43 12.86 -1.31 11.57
CA LEU A 43 14.13 -1.02 10.89
C LEU A 43 14.21 0.41 10.35
N ILE A 44 13.08 0.98 9.90
CA ILE A 44 13.04 2.39 9.51
C ILE A 44 13.30 3.30 10.72
N MET A 45 12.71 3.01 11.88
CA MET A 45 12.81 3.85 13.07
C MET A 45 14.14 3.69 13.83
N VAL A 46 14.58 2.45 14.05
CA VAL A 46 15.66 2.07 14.99
C VAL A 46 17.03 2.64 14.60
N THR A 47 17.15 3.21 13.41
CA THR A 47 18.41 3.76 12.91
C THR A 47 18.65 5.22 13.27
N VAL A 48 17.77 5.82 14.09
CA VAL A 48 17.98 7.15 14.67
C VAL A 48 18.83 6.98 15.93
N GLU A 49 20.07 7.47 15.89
CA GLU A 49 20.93 7.54 17.07
C GLU A 49 20.28 8.38 18.17
N VAL A 50 20.50 8.00 19.44
CA VAL A 50 20.01 8.76 20.58
C VAL A 50 20.66 10.15 20.54
N PRO A 51 19.90 11.26 20.51
CA PRO A 51 20.48 12.58 20.41
C PRO A 51 21.32 12.93 21.65
N ASP A 52 22.59 13.27 21.45
CA ASP A 52 23.51 13.70 22.53
C ASP A 52 23.36 15.18 22.90
N SER A 53 22.68 15.97 22.06
CA SER A 53 22.42 17.40 22.31
C SER A 53 20.99 17.84 21.97
N PHE A 54 20.56 18.98 22.51
CA PHE A 54 19.27 19.57 22.16
C PHE A 54 19.17 19.97 20.67
N ALA A 55 20.30 20.33 20.05
CA ALA A 55 20.34 20.63 18.62
C ALA A 55 20.06 19.36 17.79
N ASP A 56 20.63 18.23 18.19
CA ASP A 56 20.41 16.93 17.55
C ASP A 56 18.96 16.47 17.74
N LEU A 57 18.40 16.68 18.93
CA LEU A 57 16.98 16.41 19.20
C LEU A 57 16.06 17.20 18.27
N LYS A 58 16.31 18.51 18.10
CA LYS A 58 15.55 19.36 17.18
C LYS A 58 15.69 18.90 15.74
N SER A 59 16.89 18.48 15.31
CA SER A 59 17.11 17.92 13.98
C SER A 59 16.32 16.62 13.78
N ALA A 60 16.28 15.74 14.79
CA ALA A 60 15.49 14.50 14.74
C ALA A 60 13.99 14.77 14.53
N PHE A 61 13.41 15.73 15.26
CA PHE A 61 12.00 16.12 15.10
C PHE A 61 11.69 16.70 13.70
N GLN A 62 12.63 17.40 13.07
CA GLN A 62 12.44 17.92 11.71
C GLN A 62 12.35 16.81 10.65
N ARG A 63 12.89 15.63 10.94
CA ARG A 63 12.84 14.47 10.04
C ARG A 63 11.61 13.58 10.28
N LEU A 64 10.86 13.83 11.35
CA LEU A 64 9.65 13.07 11.71
C LEU A 64 8.56 13.05 10.62
N PRO A 65 8.28 14.14 9.87
CA PRO A 65 7.30 14.10 8.79
C PRO A 65 7.67 13.10 7.68
N ALA A 66 8.95 13.03 7.30
CA ALA A 66 9.44 12.11 6.28
C ALA A 66 9.29 10.65 6.72
N PHE A 67 9.62 10.39 7.99
CA PHE A 67 9.37 9.11 8.64
C PHE A 67 7.87 8.76 8.61
N GLY A 68 7.01 9.72 8.96
CA GLY A 68 5.56 9.54 8.95
C GLY A 68 5.01 9.15 7.58
N ILE A 69 5.55 9.73 6.49
CA ILE A 69 5.17 9.36 5.12
C ILE A 69 5.59 7.92 4.80
N CYS A 70 6.83 7.54 5.10
CA CYS A 70 7.33 6.17 4.86
C CYS A 70 6.54 5.13 5.68
N PHE A 71 6.26 5.45 6.95
CA PHE A 71 5.43 4.66 7.84
C PHE A 71 4.02 4.48 7.28
N ALA A 72 3.40 5.57 6.81
CA ALA A 72 2.07 5.53 6.22
C ALA A 72 2.01 4.66 4.95
N ILE A 73 3.03 4.73 4.09
CA ILE A 73 3.10 3.90 2.86
C ILE A 73 3.18 2.41 3.21
N LEU A 74 4.05 2.02 4.15
CA LEU A 74 4.16 0.61 4.56
C LEU A 74 2.90 0.14 5.29
N THR A 75 2.31 0.97 6.14
CA THR A 75 1.04 0.66 6.82
C THR A 75 -0.11 0.53 5.81
N MET A 76 -0.12 1.35 4.75
CA MET A 76 -1.09 1.24 3.65
C MET A 76 -0.92 -0.08 2.88
N CYS A 77 0.32 -0.47 2.58
CA CYS A 77 0.62 -1.77 1.97
C CYS A 77 0.11 -2.93 2.84
N TRP A 78 0.38 -2.85 4.14
CA TRP A 78 -0.13 -3.80 5.12
C TRP A 78 -1.65 -3.85 5.16
N TYR A 79 -2.31 -2.69 5.18
CA TYR A 79 -3.76 -2.61 5.20
C TYR A 79 -4.39 -3.22 3.94
N TYR A 80 -3.77 -3.04 2.77
CA TYR A 80 -4.25 -3.64 1.52
C TYR A 80 -4.08 -5.17 1.50
N HIS A 81 -2.99 -5.66 2.06
CA HIS A 81 -2.77 -7.09 2.24
C HIS A 81 -3.77 -7.71 3.23
N TYR A 82 -3.95 -7.07 4.39
CA TYR A 82 -4.96 -7.43 5.39
C TYR A 82 -6.36 -7.51 4.75
N LEU A 83 -6.81 -6.45 4.08
CA LEU A 83 -8.12 -6.44 3.43
C LEU A 83 -8.25 -7.51 2.35
N PHE A 84 -7.19 -7.80 1.60
CA PHE A 84 -7.21 -8.86 0.59
C PHE A 84 -7.56 -10.22 1.21
N HIS A 85 -6.83 -10.61 2.26
CA HIS A 85 -7.06 -11.92 2.90
C HIS A 85 -8.41 -11.99 3.60
N ARG A 86 -8.86 -10.89 4.23
CA ARG A 86 -10.20 -10.82 4.82
C ARG A 86 -11.32 -10.93 3.80
N ARG A 87 -11.19 -10.28 2.64
CA ARG A 87 -12.22 -10.29 1.59
C ARG A 87 -12.29 -11.61 0.85
N TYR A 88 -11.16 -12.16 0.42
CA TYR A 88 -11.14 -13.30 -0.50
C TYR A 88 -10.84 -14.65 0.16
N GLY A 89 -10.15 -14.68 1.31
CA GLY A 89 -9.81 -15.93 2.02
C GLY A 89 -9.00 -16.93 1.18
N LEU A 90 -8.20 -16.43 0.24
CA LEU A 90 -7.41 -17.28 -0.67
C LEU A 90 -6.05 -17.62 -0.04
N GLU A 91 -5.73 -18.92 0.01
CA GLU A 91 -4.46 -19.44 0.55
C GLU A 91 -3.78 -20.45 -0.40
N ASP A 92 -4.17 -20.43 -1.66
CA ASP A 92 -3.64 -21.34 -2.66
C ASP A 92 -2.24 -20.96 -3.13
N PHE A 93 -1.56 -21.90 -3.80
CA PHE A 93 -0.14 -21.79 -4.13
C PHE A 93 0.27 -20.51 -4.89
N PRO A 94 -0.49 -20.01 -5.88
CA PRO A 94 -0.18 -18.72 -6.53
C PRO A 94 -0.17 -17.54 -5.55
N ILE A 95 -1.14 -17.52 -4.62
CA ILE A 95 -1.20 -16.48 -3.58
C ILE A 95 -0.03 -16.63 -2.62
N VAL A 96 0.34 -17.84 -2.21
CA VAL A 96 1.54 -18.08 -1.39
C VAL A 96 2.80 -17.50 -2.05
N ILE A 97 3.02 -17.78 -3.34
CA ILE A 97 4.18 -17.23 -4.08
C ILE A 97 4.14 -15.70 -4.11
N LEU A 98 2.99 -15.10 -4.47
CA LEU A 98 2.85 -13.65 -4.54
C LEU A 98 3.07 -12.99 -3.17
N ASN A 99 2.64 -13.64 -2.08
CA ASN A 99 2.92 -13.20 -0.72
C ASN A 99 4.43 -13.24 -0.41
N CYS A 100 5.12 -14.33 -0.77
CA CYS A 100 6.57 -14.44 -0.59
C CYS A 100 7.33 -13.34 -1.35
N VAL A 101 6.95 -13.08 -2.60
CA VAL A 101 7.52 -12.00 -3.41
C VAL A 101 7.23 -10.64 -2.78
N LEU A 102 6.00 -10.39 -2.34
CA LEU A 102 5.62 -9.14 -1.69
C LEU A 102 6.42 -8.91 -0.40
N MET A 103 6.58 -9.93 0.45
CA MET A 103 7.38 -9.85 1.68
C MET A 103 8.84 -9.50 1.36
N PHE A 104 9.44 -10.18 0.39
CA PHE A 104 10.80 -9.90 -0.06
C PHE A 104 10.95 -8.44 -0.53
N LEU A 105 10.00 -7.97 -1.35
CA LEU A 105 9.99 -6.59 -1.83
C LEU A 105 9.84 -5.59 -0.69
N VAL A 106 8.94 -5.81 0.26
CA VAL A 106 8.74 -4.92 1.42
C VAL A 106 10.02 -4.78 2.23
N VAL A 107 10.70 -5.89 2.54
CA VAL A 107 11.98 -5.86 3.28
C VAL A 107 13.04 -5.09 2.50
N PHE A 108 13.19 -5.37 1.21
CA PHE A 108 14.19 -4.69 0.38
C PHE A 108 13.89 -3.19 0.22
N TYR A 109 12.61 -2.82 0.16
CA TYR A 109 12.17 -1.44 -0.07
C TYR A 109 12.35 -0.53 1.16
N VAL A 110 12.63 -1.09 2.33
CA VAL A 110 13.03 -0.32 3.53
C VAL A 110 14.30 0.50 3.29
N TYR A 111 15.30 -0.07 2.59
CA TYR A 111 16.59 0.59 2.39
C TYR A 111 16.48 1.84 1.50
N PRO A 112 15.84 1.79 0.31
CA PRO A 112 15.54 2.99 -0.44
C PRO A 112 14.75 4.00 0.42
N LEU A 113 13.63 3.62 1.05
CA LEU A 113 12.82 4.58 1.81
C LEU A 113 13.62 5.36 2.86
N LYS A 114 14.56 4.69 3.53
CA LYS A 114 15.48 5.33 4.49
C LYS A 114 16.42 6.36 3.84
N PHE A 115 16.90 6.11 2.63
CA PHE A 115 17.73 7.07 1.91
C PHE A 115 16.91 8.30 1.47
N LEU A 116 15.69 8.11 0.96
CA LEU A 116 14.79 9.21 0.58
C LEU A 116 14.44 10.11 1.77
N TYR A 117 14.22 9.50 2.94
CA TYR A 117 14.04 10.21 4.22
C TYR A 117 15.16 11.23 4.49
N THR A 118 16.41 10.86 4.19
CA THR A 118 17.57 11.72 4.39
C THR A 118 17.60 12.83 3.34
N PHE A 119 17.26 12.50 2.09
CA PHE A 119 17.33 13.44 0.97
C PHE A 119 16.26 14.55 1.01
N MET A 120 15.00 14.24 1.37
CA MET A 120 13.91 15.23 1.28
C MET A 120 13.99 16.36 2.32
N PHE A 121 14.66 16.15 3.45
CA PHE A 121 14.63 17.08 4.59
C PHE A 121 15.99 17.41 5.20
N ALA A 122 17.09 16.84 4.69
CA ALA A 122 18.42 17.34 5.03
C ALA A 122 18.61 18.76 4.49
N ARG A 123 18.99 19.70 5.37
CA ARG A 123 19.33 21.08 4.99
C ARG A 123 20.61 21.18 4.16
N THR A 124 21.45 20.14 4.19
CA THR A 124 22.62 20.04 3.34
C THR A 124 22.17 19.65 1.95
N GLN A 125 22.36 20.55 0.98
CA GLN A 125 22.30 20.24 -0.43
C GLN A 125 23.36 19.16 -0.72
N VAL A 126 22.97 17.90 -0.60
CA VAL A 126 23.78 16.81 -1.14
C VAL A 126 23.84 17.11 -2.64
N ALA A 127 25.04 17.42 -3.14
CA ALA A 127 25.27 17.63 -4.56
C ALA A 127 25.12 16.27 -5.24
N ILE A 128 23.89 15.94 -5.63
CA ILE A 128 23.59 14.73 -6.39
C ILE A 128 23.73 15.06 -7.87
N SER A 129 24.51 14.26 -8.58
CA SER A 129 24.63 14.35 -10.03
C SER A 129 23.30 13.99 -10.70
N ALA A 130 23.08 14.49 -11.93
CA ALA A 130 21.87 14.16 -12.68
C ALA A 130 21.68 12.63 -12.84
N ASP A 131 22.78 11.89 -13.03
CA ASP A 131 22.77 10.42 -13.19
C ASP A 131 22.39 9.68 -11.90
N GLU A 132 22.83 10.19 -10.74
CA GLU A 132 22.43 9.64 -9.46
C GLU A 132 20.94 9.89 -9.19
N VAL A 133 20.38 11.05 -9.58
CA VAL A 133 18.93 11.29 -9.46
C VAL A 133 18.15 10.34 -10.38
N VAL A 134 18.67 10.04 -11.58
CA VAL A 134 18.07 9.08 -12.49
C VAL A 134 18.02 7.69 -11.87
N THR A 135 19.14 7.25 -11.32
CA THR A 135 19.29 5.95 -10.66
C THR A 135 18.38 5.86 -9.44
N LEU A 136 18.35 6.93 -8.64
CA LEU A 136 17.50 7.09 -7.47
C LEU A 136 16.05 6.86 -7.89
N MET A 137 15.50 7.75 -8.71
CA MET A 137 14.08 7.70 -9.10
C MET A 137 13.70 6.36 -9.74
N THR A 138 14.57 5.80 -10.58
CA THR A 138 14.33 4.48 -11.17
C THR A 138 14.21 3.38 -10.12
N LEU A 139 15.08 3.39 -9.09
CA LEU A 139 15.05 2.41 -8.00
C LEU A 139 13.80 2.55 -7.13
N TYR A 140 13.41 3.77 -6.74
CA TYR A 140 12.20 4.00 -5.95
C TYR A 140 10.95 3.66 -6.74
N SER A 141 10.78 4.25 -7.92
CA SER A 141 9.62 4.00 -8.74
C SER A 141 9.50 2.53 -9.16
N GLY A 142 10.63 1.86 -9.42
CA GLY A 142 10.66 0.43 -9.71
C GLY A 142 10.19 -0.44 -8.54
N GLY A 143 10.73 -0.21 -7.34
CA GLY A 143 10.31 -0.94 -6.15
C GLY A 143 8.86 -0.65 -5.75
N PHE A 144 8.42 0.61 -5.83
CA PHE A 144 7.03 1.00 -5.66
C PHE A 144 6.13 0.24 -6.65
N ALA A 145 6.43 0.31 -7.95
CA ALA A 145 5.68 -0.39 -8.98
C ALA A 145 5.62 -1.90 -8.73
N ALA A 146 6.73 -2.52 -8.31
CA ALA A 146 6.80 -3.95 -8.04
C ALA A 146 5.89 -4.36 -6.86
N ILE A 147 5.88 -3.60 -5.76
CA ILE A 147 5.00 -3.85 -4.59
C ILE A 147 3.53 -3.76 -5.01
N PHE A 148 3.14 -2.67 -5.70
CA PHE A 148 1.76 -2.50 -6.16
C PHE A 148 1.37 -3.48 -7.26
N ALA A 149 2.31 -3.93 -8.10
CA ALA A 149 2.10 -4.98 -9.08
C ALA A 149 1.84 -6.34 -8.42
N CYS A 150 2.52 -6.67 -7.31
CA CYS A 150 2.21 -7.89 -6.55
C CYS A 150 0.79 -7.84 -5.97
N LEU A 151 0.43 -6.72 -5.33
CA LEU A 151 -0.94 -6.53 -4.82
C LEU A 151 -1.98 -6.56 -5.96
N TRP A 152 -1.67 -5.96 -7.11
CA TRP A 152 -2.53 -5.98 -8.29
C TRP A 152 -2.71 -7.40 -8.84
N ALA A 153 -1.62 -8.17 -8.93
CA ALA A 153 -1.64 -9.56 -9.37
C ALA A 153 -2.46 -10.45 -8.41
N MET A 154 -2.33 -10.26 -7.09
CA MET A 154 -3.16 -10.95 -6.10
C MET A 154 -4.65 -10.65 -6.33
N HIS A 155 -5.02 -9.38 -6.53
CA HIS A 155 -6.41 -8.99 -6.81
C HIS A 155 -6.90 -9.45 -8.18
N LEU A 156 -6.02 -9.52 -9.18
CA LEU A 156 -6.37 -10.02 -10.51
C LEU A 156 -6.64 -11.51 -10.44
N TYR A 157 -5.84 -12.24 -9.66
CA TYR A 157 -6.06 -13.65 -9.40
C TYR A 157 -7.40 -13.89 -8.71
N ALA A 158 -7.70 -13.15 -7.63
CA ALA A 158 -9.01 -13.20 -6.98
C ALA A 158 -10.16 -12.86 -7.94
N PHE A 159 -9.98 -11.87 -8.82
CA PHE A 159 -10.97 -11.51 -9.85
C PHE A 159 -11.18 -12.61 -10.90
N SER A 160 -10.13 -13.36 -11.25
CA SER A 160 -10.25 -14.52 -12.13
C SER A 160 -11.08 -15.64 -11.48
N LYS A 161 -11.00 -15.75 -10.16
CA LYS A 161 -11.74 -16.70 -9.31
C LYS A 161 -13.13 -16.22 -8.88
N ARG A 162 -13.62 -15.09 -9.41
CA ARG A 162 -14.89 -14.47 -8.98
C ARG A 162 -16.11 -15.40 -8.99
N THR A 163 -16.17 -16.37 -9.89
CA THR A 163 -17.28 -17.33 -9.98
C THR A 163 -17.17 -18.40 -8.89
N GLU A 164 -15.95 -18.88 -8.62
CA GLU A 164 -15.68 -19.85 -7.55
C GLU A 164 -15.86 -19.23 -6.16
N LEU A 165 -15.52 -17.95 -6.03
CA LEU A 165 -15.74 -17.16 -4.81
C LEU A 165 -17.18 -16.67 -4.64
N GLU A 166 -18.05 -16.96 -5.62
CA GLU A 166 -19.45 -16.52 -5.65
C GLU A 166 -19.59 -15.02 -5.37
N LEU A 167 -18.75 -14.19 -6.01
CA LEU A 167 -18.77 -12.75 -5.79
C LEU A 167 -20.08 -12.14 -6.30
N THR A 168 -20.73 -11.35 -5.45
CA THR A 168 -21.90 -10.55 -5.83
C THR A 168 -21.52 -9.45 -6.82
N ALA A 169 -22.52 -8.83 -7.47
CA ALA A 169 -22.29 -7.73 -8.40
C ALA A 169 -21.54 -6.55 -7.76
N ASN A 170 -21.83 -6.26 -6.48
CA ASN A 170 -21.15 -5.22 -5.71
C ASN A 170 -19.69 -5.61 -5.42
N GLU A 171 -19.44 -6.85 -5.00
CA GLU A 171 -18.10 -7.34 -4.72
C GLU A 171 -17.23 -7.33 -5.98
N VAL A 172 -17.77 -7.78 -7.12
CA VAL A 172 -17.11 -7.68 -8.43
C VAL A 172 -16.75 -6.24 -8.77
N THR A 173 -17.65 -5.29 -8.49
CA THR A 173 -17.44 -3.86 -8.74
C THR A 173 -16.33 -3.30 -7.83
N LEU A 174 -16.32 -3.66 -6.55
CA LEU A 174 -15.29 -3.28 -5.59
C LEU A 174 -13.92 -3.89 -5.91
N THR A 175 -13.88 -5.15 -6.33
CA THR A 175 -12.64 -5.81 -6.78
C THR A 175 -12.09 -5.11 -8.03
N ARG A 176 -12.96 -4.73 -8.99
CA ARG A 176 -12.54 -3.93 -10.16
C ARG A 176 -12.05 -2.55 -9.77
N MET A 177 -12.75 -1.86 -8.87
CA MET A 177 -12.30 -0.57 -8.35
C MET A 177 -10.90 -0.66 -7.75
N LYS A 178 -10.63 -1.71 -6.96
CA LYS A 178 -9.31 -1.95 -6.36
C LYS A 178 -8.24 -2.28 -7.42
N LEU A 179 -8.58 -3.04 -8.47
CA LEU A 179 -7.68 -3.28 -9.60
C LEU A 179 -7.28 -1.98 -10.31
N TRP A 180 -8.22 -1.06 -10.51
CA TRP A 180 -7.91 0.25 -11.11
C TRP A 180 -7.09 1.12 -10.17
N GLU A 181 -7.42 1.15 -8.88
CA GLU A 181 -6.64 1.87 -7.87
C GLU A 181 -5.17 1.41 -7.88
N LEU A 182 -4.93 0.10 -7.82
CA LEU A 182 -3.58 -0.48 -7.86
C LEU A 182 -2.90 -0.26 -9.23
N GLY A 183 -3.65 -0.34 -10.32
CA GLY A 183 -3.17 -0.04 -11.67
C GLY A 183 -2.68 1.40 -11.82
N TRP A 184 -3.36 2.37 -11.21
CA TRP A 184 -2.93 3.77 -11.23
C TRP A 184 -1.63 4.01 -10.46
N TYR A 185 -1.42 3.32 -9.33
CA TYR A 185 -0.14 3.37 -8.62
C TYR A 185 1.03 2.90 -9.51
N ILE A 186 0.82 1.80 -10.24
CA ILE A 186 1.82 1.26 -11.18
C ILE A 186 2.05 2.23 -12.35
N ALA A 187 0.98 2.78 -12.93
CA ALA A 187 1.06 3.71 -14.05
C ALA A 187 1.80 5.00 -13.70
N VAL A 188 1.55 5.57 -12.51
CA VAL A 188 2.25 6.76 -12.01
C VAL A 188 3.74 6.47 -11.82
N ALA A 189 4.08 5.32 -11.25
CA ALA A 189 5.48 4.92 -11.07
C ALA A 189 6.19 4.68 -12.43
N ALA A 190 5.54 3.99 -13.37
CA ALA A 190 6.07 3.82 -14.72
C ALA A 190 6.25 5.16 -15.45
N GLY A 191 5.31 6.09 -15.27
CA GLY A 191 5.42 7.45 -15.80
C GLY A 191 6.60 8.22 -15.21
N SER A 192 6.84 8.09 -13.89
CA SER A 192 8.01 8.69 -13.23
C SER A 192 9.33 8.15 -13.80
N ILE A 193 9.45 6.83 -13.99
CA ILE A 193 10.61 6.20 -14.65
C ILE A 193 10.76 6.73 -16.07
N GLY A 194 9.68 6.76 -16.86
CA GLY A 194 9.71 7.24 -18.24
C GLY A 194 10.17 8.69 -18.37
N LEU A 195 9.72 9.58 -17.49
CA LEU A 195 10.14 10.99 -17.48
C LEU A 195 11.66 11.12 -17.28
N VAL A 196 12.18 10.36 -16.33
CA VAL A 196 13.59 10.39 -15.95
C VAL A 196 14.47 9.80 -17.06
N LEU A 197 14.06 8.69 -17.67
CA LEU A 197 14.78 8.08 -18.81
C LEU A 197 14.79 8.98 -20.06
N CYS A 198 13.78 9.83 -20.23
CA CYS A 198 13.72 10.82 -21.30
C CYS A 198 14.53 12.10 -21.00
N GLY A 199 15.23 12.18 -19.87
CA GLY A 199 16.00 13.36 -19.47
C GLY A 199 15.13 14.57 -19.11
N LEU A 200 13.84 14.37 -18.85
CA LEU A 200 12.92 15.44 -18.43
C LEU A 200 13.15 15.75 -16.94
N TRP A 201 12.92 17.01 -16.57
CA TRP A 201 13.17 17.60 -15.24
C TRP A 201 13.04 16.62 -14.05
N ALA A 202 14.15 16.35 -13.36
CA ALA A 202 14.20 15.48 -12.18
C ALA A 202 13.21 15.85 -11.05
N PRO A 203 12.87 17.13 -10.78
CA PRO A 203 11.81 17.45 -9.83
C PRO A 203 10.41 17.03 -10.29
N LEU A 204 10.17 17.01 -11.61
CA LEU A 204 8.86 16.68 -12.20
C LEU A 204 8.53 15.19 -12.00
N SER A 205 9.52 14.31 -12.02
CA SER A 205 9.32 12.87 -11.80
C SER A 205 8.82 12.54 -10.40
N GLY A 206 9.24 13.31 -9.39
CA GLY A 206 8.68 13.24 -8.03
C GLY A 206 7.28 13.86 -7.94
N MET A 207 7.04 14.98 -8.60
CA MET A 207 5.74 15.67 -8.60
C MET A 207 4.61 14.84 -9.23
N VAL A 208 4.94 13.94 -10.15
CA VAL A 208 3.96 12.99 -10.73
C VAL A 208 3.24 12.18 -9.65
N TYR A 209 3.86 11.87 -8.52
CA TYR A 209 3.19 11.15 -7.43
C TYR A 209 2.08 11.96 -6.76
N ALA A 210 2.08 13.29 -6.84
CA ALA A 210 1.01 14.12 -6.28
C ALA A 210 -0.34 13.89 -6.98
N ILE A 211 -0.34 13.39 -8.22
CA ILE A 211 -1.56 13.11 -8.98
C ILE A 211 -2.32 11.89 -8.47
N ILE A 212 -1.68 11.04 -7.65
CA ILE A 212 -2.30 9.85 -7.07
C ILE A 212 -3.57 10.24 -6.31
N GLY A 213 -3.51 11.26 -5.44
CA GLY A 213 -4.66 11.66 -4.62
C GLY A 213 -5.90 11.98 -5.47
N PRO A 214 -5.82 12.94 -6.42
CA PRO A 214 -6.90 13.24 -7.36
C PRO A 214 -7.39 12.02 -8.16
N ILE A 215 -6.49 11.18 -8.67
CA ILE A 215 -6.87 9.99 -9.44
C ILE A 215 -7.63 8.98 -8.56
N GLN A 216 -7.17 8.75 -7.34
CA GLN A 216 -7.84 7.81 -6.42
C GLN A 216 -9.20 8.34 -5.96
N PHE A 217 -9.32 9.65 -5.74
CA PHE A 217 -10.61 10.29 -5.48
C PHE A 217 -11.59 10.09 -6.64
N ALA A 218 -11.16 10.37 -7.87
CA ALA A 218 -11.97 10.18 -9.07
C ALA A 218 -12.35 8.71 -9.27
N ASN A 219 -11.42 7.77 -9.07
CA ASN A 219 -11.64 6.33 -9.16
C ASN A 219 -12.71 5.89 -8.14
N GLY A 220 -12.58 6.30 -6.88
CA GLY A 220 -13.54 5.99 -5.83
C GLY A 220 -14.92 6.57 -6.09
N TRP A 221 -15.00 7.83 -6.53
CA TRP A 221 -16.26 8.46 -6.89
C TRP A 221 -16.96 7.79 -8.06
N TRP A 222 -16.21 7.41 -9.11
CA TRP A 222 -16.79 6.79 -10.30
C TRP A 222 -17.31 5.37 -10.04
N TRP A 223 -16.54 4.55 -9.32
CA TRP A 223 -16.96 3.19 -8.97
C TRP A 223 -18.01 3.16 -7.86
N GLY A 224 -17.96 4.09 -6.90
CA GLY A 224 -18.93 4.19 -5.81
C GLY A 224 -20.37 4.39 -6.32
N LYS A 225 -20.55 5.16 -7.41
CA LYS A 225 -21.85 5.35 -8.08
C LYS A 225 -22.45 4.08 -8.68
N LYS A 226 -21.66 3.02 -8.86
CA LYS A 226 -22.10 1.76 -9.46
C LYS A 226 -22.49 0.72 -8.42
N LEU A 227 -22.29 1.01 -7.13
CA LEU A 227 -22.70 0.13 -6.05
C LEU A 227 -24.21 0.23 -5.87
N VAL A 228 -24.85 -0.93 -5.78
CA VAL A 228 -26.28 -1.03 -5.48
C VAL A 228 -26.43 -1.18 -3.98
N GLU A 229 -27.40 -0.48 -3.37
CA GLU A 229 -27.66 -0.67 -1.95
C GLU A 229 -28.04 -2.13 -1.67
N PRO A 230 -27.41 -2.77 -0.67
CA PRO A 230 -27.84 -4.10 -0.26
C PRO A 230 -29.28 -4.00 0.24
N ALA A 231 -30.12 -4.97 -0.12
CA ALA A 231 -31.49 -5.02 0.37
C ALA A 231 -31.46 -5.00 1.90
N SER A 232 -32.15 -4.04 2.51
CA SER A 232 -32.33 -3.98 3.96
C SER A 232 -33.11 -5.23 4.37
N CYS A 233 -32.45 -6.17 5.07
CA CYS A 233 -33.13 -7.24 5.79
C CYS A 233 -33.99 -6.69 6.93
#